data_AF-A0A377ZFZ9-F1
#
_entry.id   AF-A0A377ZFZ9-F1
#
_cell.length_a   1.000
_cell.length_b   1.000
_cell.length_c   1.000
_cell.angle_alpha   90.00
_cell.angle_beta   90.00
_cell.angle_gamma   90.00
#
_symmetry.space_group_name_H-M   'P 1'
#
loop_
_entity.id
_entity.type
_entity.pdbx_description
1 polymer ?
#
loop_
_entity_poly.entity_id
_entity_poly.type
_entity_poly.pdbx_seq_one_letter_code
_entity_poly.pdbx_strand_id
1 'polypeptide(L)'
;MTTRKQRLQWLEAQTPTPGETFALTSAWQSNMSRQQYGEKFRQIQAYLHSGDCYQVNLAQRFQASYVGDEMAGLPPTERRQPRPL
;
A
#
# COMPACT_ATOMS: atom_id res chain seq x y z
N MET A 1 -25.24 21.22 9.58
CA MET A 1 -24.86 19.80 9.77
C MET A 1 -25.27 19.03 8.52
N THR A 2 -24.32 18.70 7.64
CA THR A 2 -24.62 17.98 6.38
C THR A 2 -24.94 16.52 6.72
N THR A 3 -26.14 16.06 6.34
CA THR A 3 -26.59 14.71 6.67
C THR A 3 -25.79 13.65 5.91
N ARG A 4 -25.62 12.45 6.47
CA ARG A 4 -24.95 11.31 5.82
C ARG A 4 -25.43 11.07 4.38
N LYS A 5 -26.73 11.28 4.11
CA LYS A 5 -27.35 11.17 2.78
C LYS A 5 -26.82 12.21 1.78
N GLN A 6 -26.70 13.46 2.19
CA GLN A 6 -26.18 14.53 1.31
C GLN A 6 -24.72 14.30 0.94
N ARG A 7 -23.92 13.78 1.88
CA ARG A 7 -22.52 13.42 1.59
C ARG A 7 -22.39 12.25 0.62
N LEU A 8 -23.27 11.25 0.70
CA LEU A 8 -23.32 10.13 -0.25
C LEU A 8 -23.70 10.60 -1.66
N GLN A 9 -24.74 11.43 -1.79
CA GLN A 9 -25.13 11.99 -3.10
C GLN A 9 -24.02 12.82 -3.75
N TRP A 10 -23.28 13.62 -2.97
CA TRP A 10 -22.13 14.37 -3.49
C TRP A 10 -20.97 13.46 -3.94
N LEU A 11 -20.76 12.32 -3.28
CA LEU A 11 -19.79 11.31 -3.71
C LEU A 11 -20.24 10.59 -5.00
N GLU A 12 -21.52 10.25 -5.10
CA GLU A 12 -22.09 9.57 -6.27
C GLU A 12 -22.12 10.46 -7.53
N ALA A 13 -22.28 11.79 -7.35
CA ALA A 13 -22.25 12.75 -8.44
C ALA A 13 -20.86 13.00 -9.03
N GLN A 14 -19.78 12.51 -8.39
CA GLN A 14 -18.43 12.62 -8.93
C GLN A 14 -18.24 11.60 -10.05
N THR A 15 -18.14 12.11 -11.28
CA THR A 15 -17.77 11.29 -12.44
C THR A 15 -16.25 11.30 -12.56
N PRO A 16 -15.58 10.14 -12.47
CA PRO A 16 -14.13 10.10 -12.64
C PRO A 16 -13.79 10.41 -14.10
N THR A 17 -12.89 11.36 -14.30
CA THR A 17 -12.31 11.64 -15.62
C THR A 17 -11.52 10.41 -16.09
N PRO A 18 -11.60 10.02 -17.37
CA PRO A 18 -10.75 8.97 -17.90
C PRO A 18 -9.28 9.40 -17.80
N GLY A 19 -8.53 8.77 -16.91
CA GLY A 19 -7.09 8.95 -16.77
C GLY A 19 -6.31 8.20 -17.85
N GLU A 20 -5.05 8.59 -18.04
CA GLU A 20 -4.12 7.87 -18.91
C GLU A 20 -3.93 6.42 -18.42
N THR A 21 -3.68 5.50 -19.35
CA THR A 21 -3.51 4.08 -19.02
C THR A 21 -2.30 3.90 -18.10
N PHE A 22 -2.53 3.28 -16.94
CA PHE A 22 -1.47 2.95 -15.99
C PHE A 22 -0.58 1.83 -16.53
N ALA A 23 0.73 2.03 -16.50
CA ALA A 23 1.71 1.01 -16.85
C ALA A 23 2.99 1.12 -16.00
N LEU A 24 3.50 -0.02 -15.54
CA LEU A 24 4.84 -0.08 -14.91
C LEU A 24 5.91 0.09 -15.99
N THR A 25 6.89 0.95 -15.71
CA THR A 25 8.07 1.19 -16.56
C THR A 25 9.32 0.52 -16.03
N SER A 26 9.24 -0.10 -14.86
CA SER A 26 10.29 -0.96 -14.31
C SER A 26 9.70 -2.18 -13.62
N ALA A 27 10.53 -3.21 -13.43
CA ALA A 27 10.22 -4.28 -12.50
C ALA A 27 10.19 -3.74 -11.06
N TRP A 28 9.46 -4.45 -10.19
CA TRP A 28 9.52 -4.23 -8.75
C TRP A 28 10.90 -4.56 -8.20
N GLN A 29 11.40 -3.70 -7.33
CA GLN A 29 12.70 -3.85 -6.69
C GLN A 29 12.55 -3.70 -5.18
N SER A 30 13.09 -4.65 -4.43
CA SER A 30 13.14 -4.55 -2.97
C SER A 30 14.23 -3.57 -2.52
N ASN A 31 14.02 -2.88 -1.41
CA ASN A 31 15.02 -2.05 -0.76
C ASN A 31 16.12 -2.86 -0.06
N MET A 32 16.02 -4.19 -0.03
CA MET A 32 17.03 -5.07 0.55
C MET A 32 17.12 -6.41 -0.20
N SER A 33 18.32 -7.00 -0.17
CA SER A 33 18.55 -8.35 -0.69
C SER A 33 18.00 -9.43 0.25
N ARG A 34 17.87 -10.66 -0.26
CA ARG A 34 17.47 -11.81 0.56
C ARG A 34 18.43 -12.06 1.72
N GLN A 35 19.72 -11.85 1.51
CA GLN A 35 20.74 -12.02 2.56
C GLN A 35 20.56 -10.97 3.66
N GLN A 36 20.40 -9.70 3.28
CA GLN A 36 20.21 -8.59 4.22
C GLN A 36 18.93 -8.76 5.05
N TYR A 37 17.84 -9.23 4.42
CA TYR A 37 16.62 -9.57 5.15
C TYR A 37 16.88 -10.68 6.18
N GLY A 38 17.59 -11.74 5.78
CA GLY A 38 17.92 -12.86 6.66
C GLY A 38 18.80 -12.47 7.85
N GLU A 39 19.76 -11.57 7.65
CA GLU A 39 20.61 -11.02 8.72
C GLU A 39 19.77 -10.24 9.74
N LYS A 40 18.91 -9.34 9.27
CA LYS A 40 17.99 -8.57 10.13
C LYS A 40 17.01 -9.47 10.88
N PHE A 41 16.50 -10.51 10.22
CA PHE A 41 15.60 -11.47 10.83
C PHE A 41 16.29 -12.23 11.99
N ARG A 42 17.53 -12.70 11.80
CA ARG A 42 18.30 -13.37 12.89
C ARG A 42 18.57 -12.43 14.06
N GLN A 43 18.86 -11.16 13.79
CA GLN A 43 19.04 -10.17 14.84
C GLN A 43 17.76 -9.97 15.66
N ILE A 44 16.60 -9.92 15.00
CA ILE A 44 15.29 -9.87 15.69
C ILE A 44 15.07 -11.10 16.55
N GLN A 45 15.37 -12.31 16.05
CA GLN A 45 15.26 -13.53 16.85
C GLN A 45 16.11 -13.45 18.13
N ALA A 46 17.32 -12.88 18.05
CA ALA A 46 18.16 -12.67 19.23
C ALA A 46 17.51 -11.72 20.25
N TYR A 47 16.88 -10.61 19.79
CA TYR A 47 16.15 -9.69 20.67
C TYR A 47 14.89 -10.30 21.30
N LEU A 48 14.23 -11.23 20.60
CA LEU A 48 13.11 -11.98 21.17
C LEU A 48 13.62 -12.95 22.26
N HIS A 49 14.76 -13.62 22.02
CA HIS A 49 15.34 -14.56 22.97
C HIS A 49 15.94 -13.92 24.21
N SER A 50 16.48 -12.70 24.12
CA SER A 50 16.97 -11.94 25.28
C SER A 50 15.84 -11.42 26.18
N GLY A 51 14.59 -11.46 25.71
CA GLY A 51 13.44 -10.94 26.44
C GLY A 51 13.25 -9.42 26.28
N ASP A 52 13.97 -8.77 25.36
CA ASP A 52 13.86 -7.33 25.12
C ASP A 52 12.52 -6.95 24.48
N CYS A 53 11.91 -7.87 23.72
CA CYS A 53 10.60 -7.71 23.11
C CYS A 53 9.92 -9.06 22.84
N TYR A 54 8.60 -9.05 22.63
CA TYR A 54 7.81 -10.25 22.33
C TYR A 54 7.41 -10.37 20.84
N GLN A 55 7.31 -9.25 20.13
CA GLN A 55 7.03 -9.23 18.70
C GLN A 55 7.75 -8.05 18.05
N VAL A 56 8.29 -8.29 16.86
CA VAL A 56 8.83 -7.24 15.98
C VAL A 56 8.23 -7.40 14.60
N ASN A 57 7.79 -6.30 14.00
CA ASN A 57 7.35 -6.28 12.61
C ASN A 57 8.52 -5.85 11.69
N LEU A 58 9.10 -6.81 10.96
CA LEU A 58 10.13 -6.54 9.96
C LEU A 58 9.49 -6.36 8.58
N ALA A 59 9.51 -5.14 8.05
CA ALA A 59 9.02 -4.82 6.72
C ALA A 59 10.17 -4.62 5.71
N GLN A 60 9.90 -4.93 4.44
CA GLN A 60 10.71 -4.55 3.30
C GLN A 60 9.86 -3.77 2.31
N ARG A 61 10.48 -2.81 1.60
CA ARG A 61 9.79 -1.95 0.64
C ARG A 61 10.07 -2.42 -0.76
N PHE A 62 9.02 -2.66 -1.54
CA PHE A 62 9.12 -2.83 -2.98
C PHE A 62 8.79 -1.51 -3.68
N GLN A 63 9.56 -1.16 -4.72
CA GLN A 63 9.34 0.03 -5.52
C GLN A 63 9.44 -0.29 -7.01
N ALA A 64 8.66 0.42 -7.84
CA ALA A 64 8.74 0.38 -9.29
C ALA A 64 8.39 1.77 -9.83
N SER A 65 8.93 2.12 -10.99
CA SER A 65 8.53 3.30 -11.75
C SER A 65 7.28 2.98 -12.57
N TYR A 66 6.41 3.97 -12.77
CA TYR A 66 5.19 3.84 -13.58
C TYR A 66 4.91 5.14 -14.35
N VAL A 67 3.99 5.04 -15.32
CA VAL A 67 3.40 6.17 -16.06
C VAL A 67 1.88 6.02 -16.10
N GLY A 68 1.17 7.11 -16.42
CA GLY A 68 -0.28 7.16 -16.47
C GLY A 68 -0.93 7.47 -15.12
N ASP A 69 -2.24 7.28 -15.03
CA ASP A 69 -3.02 7.61 -13.83
C ASP A 69 -3.01 6.46 -12.81
N GLU A 70 -2.56 6.73 -11.58
CA GLU A 70 -2.59 5.75 -10.47
C GLU A 70 -4.00 5.18 -10.23
N MET A 71 -5.03 6.02 -10.37
CA MET A 71 -6.42 5.59 -10.21
C MET A 71 -6.83 4.58 -11.28
N ALA A 72 -6.23 4.64 -12.48
CA ALA A 72 -6.48 3.67 -13.55
C ALA A 72 -5.88 2.28 -13.23
N GLY A 73 -4.77 2.23 -12.50
CA GLY A 73 -4.13 0.98 -12.05
C GLY A 73 -4.87 0.26 -10.91
N LEU A 74 -5.73 0.96 -10.16
CA LEU A 74 -6.51 0.37 -9.08
C LEU A 74 -7.75 -0.39 -9.60
N PRO A 75 -8.06 -1.58 -9.05
CA PRO A 75 -9.26 -2.32 -9.42
C PRO A 75 -10.54 -1.51 -9.08
N PRO A 76 -11.58 -1.55 -9.93
CA PRO A 76 -12.79 -0.72 -9.74
C PRO A 76 -13.47 -0.88 -8.38
N THR A 77 -13.38 -2.07 -7.79
CA THR A 77 -13.96 -2.40 -6.47
C THR A 77 -13.33 -1.62 -5.33
N GLU A 78 -12.08 -1.18 -5.44
CA GLU A 78 -11.37 -0.46 -4.38
C GLU A 78 -11.53 1.07 -4.49
N ARG A 79 -11.91 1.58 -5.67
CA ARG A 79 -12.05 3.02 -5.91
C ARG A 79 -13.16 3.69 -5.09
N ARG A 80 -14.06 2.93 -4.50
CA ARG A 80 -15.29 3.44 -3.84
C ARG A 80 -15.52 2.93 -2.41
N GLN A 81 -14.64 2.08 -1.89
CA GLN A 81 -14.84 1.50 -0.56
C GLN A 81 -14.06 2.30 0.49
N PRO A 82 -14.73 2.89 1.50
CA PRO A 82 -14.03 3.35 2.69
C PRO A 82 -13.47 2.11 3.40
N ARG A 83 -12.15 2.00 3.50
CA ARG A 83 -11.54 0.95 4.33
C ARG A 83 -11.91 1.22 5.78
N PRO A 84 -12.54 0.26 6.50
CA PRO A 84 -12.73 0.40 7.93
C PRO A 84 -11.36 0.49 8.60
N LEU A 85 -11.28 1.36 9.61
CA LEU A 85 -10.11 1.44 10.50
C LEU A 85 -10.00 0.16 11.35
#